data_AF-A0A6J3C4Y4-F1
#
_entry.id   AF-A0A6J3C4Y4-F1
#
_cell.length_a   1.000
_cell.length_b   1.000
_cell.length_c   1.000
_cell.angle_alpha   90.00
_cell.angle_beta   90.00
_cell.angle_gamma   90.00
#
_symmetry.space_group_name_H-M   'P 1'
#
loop_
_entity.id
_entity.type
_entity.pdbx_description
1 polymer ?
#
loop_
_entity_poly.entity_id
_entity_poly.type
_entity_poly.pdbx_seq_one_letter_code
_entity_poly.pdbx_strand_id
1 'polypeptide(L)'
;MCPKPEHDLTGCNIRSMGTSTQYCTNTSIVLTANDSVIAWGVSPTYGELDTGEIAKSIVRPKEVTKMEGMNITQVTMGFSHTLLLCDDSTEEVKQKLAAMPAFEP
;
A
#
# COMPACT_ATOMS: atom_id res chain seq x y z
N MET A 1 -23.75 -2.32 -10.93
CA MET A 1 -23.56 -1.74 -9.57
C MET A 1 -23.35 -0.23 -9.72
N CYS A 2 -23.76 0.57 -8.73
CA CYS A 2 -23.53 2.02 -8.72
C CYS A 2 -22.19 2.34 -8.03
N PRO A 3 -21.30 3.15 -8.61
CA PRO A 3 -20.09 3.62 -7.94
C PRO A 3 -20.43 4.30 -6.61
N LYS A 4 -19.71 3.96 -5.54
CA LYS A 4 -19.81 4.64 -4.24
C LYS A 4 -18.48 5.33 -3.94
N PRO A 5 -18.49 6.62 -3.54
CA PRO A 5 -17.28 7.29 -3.11
C PRO A 5 -16.78 6.69 -1.80
N GLU A 6 -15.45 6.53 -1.69
CA GLU A 6 -14.79 6.21 -0.43
C GLU A 6 -14.54 7.51 0.34
N HIS A 7 -15.40 7.80 1.31
CA HIS A 7 -15.37 9.07 2.03
C HIS A 7 -14.08 9.26 2.84
N ASP A 8 -13.47 8.17 3.29
CA ASP A 8 -12.22 8.18 4.05
C ASP A 8 -11.02 8.69 3.19
N LEU A 9 -11.15 8.74 1.87
CA LEU A 9 -10.14 9.27 0.93
C LEU A 9 -10.44 10.68 0.43
N THR A 10 -11.43 11.37 1.01
CA THR A 10 -11.82 12.72 0.56
C THR A 10 -10.67 13.71 0.78
N GLY A 11 -10.28 14.42 -0.28
CA GLY A 11 -9.20 15.41 -0.23
C GLY A 11 -7.79 14.82 -0.44
N CYS A 12 -7.66 13.50 -0.58
CA CYS A 12 -6.41 12.85 -0.94
C CYS A 12 -6.13 12.96 -2.43
N ASN A 13 -4.89 13.33 -2.81
CA ASN A 13 -4.44 13.25 -4.19
C ASN A 13 -3.90 11.84 -4.47
N ILE A 14 -4.73 10.99 -5.09
CA ILE A 14 -4.37 9.61 -5.42
C ILE A 14 -3.47 9.60 -6.67
N ARG A 15 -2.25 9.07 -6.54
CA ARG A 15 -1.25 9.02 -7.61
C ARG A 15 -1.20 7.68 -8.34
N SER A 16 -1.34 6.59 -7.59
CA SER A 16 -1.28 5.21 -8.09
C SER A 16 -2.09 4.31 -7.17
N MET A 17 -2.69 3.26 -7.70
CA MET A 17 -3.40 2.24 -6.92
C MET A 17 -3.17 0.85 -7.51
N GLY A 18 -3.12 -0.15 -6.63
CA GLY A 18 -3.10 -1.56 -6.94
C GLY A 18 -4.21 -2.29 -6.20
N THR A 19 -4.74 -3.34 -6.82
CA THR A 19 -5.77 -4.21 -6.24
C THR A 19 -5.36 -5.66 -6.43
N SER A 20 -5.38 -6.46 -5.37
CA SER A 20 -5.23 -7.90 -5.50
C SER A 20 -6.57 -8.55 -5.83
N THR A 21 -6.56 -9.57 -6.68
CA THR A 21 -7.73 -10.37 -6.99
C THR A 21 -7.46 -11.83 -6.67
N GLN A 22 -8.29 -12.40 -5.79
CA GLN A 22 -8.31 -13.83 -5.47
C GLN A 22 -9.70 -14.38 -5.81
N TYR A 23 -9.77 -15.44 -6.61
CA TYR A 23 -11.02 -16.08 -7.04
C TYR A 23 -12.07 -15.09 -7.58
N CYS A 24 -11.62 -14.11 -8.39
CA CYS A 24 -12.47 -13.04 -8.95
C CYS A 24 -13.06 -12.06 -7.93
N THR A 25 -12.60 -12.09 -6.67
CA THR A 25 -12.92 -11.12 -5.64
C THR A 25 -11.70 -10.26 -5.32
N ASN A 26 -11.87 -8.94 -5.25
CA ASN A 26 -10.80 -8.08 -4.74
C ASN A 26 -10.68 -8.28 -3.24
N THR A 27 -9.50 -8.67 -2.79
CA THR A 27 -9.24 -8.91 -1.36
C THR A 27 -8.57 -7.72 -0.72
N SER A 28 -7.61 -7.10 -1.41
CA SER A 28 -6.80 -6.02 -0.86
C SER A 28 -6.59 -4.90 -1.87
N ILE A 29 -6.50 -3.68 -1.33
CA ILE A 29 -6.30 -2.44 -2.08
C ILE A 29 -5.15 -1.70 -1.40
N VAL A 30 -4.18 -1.28 -2.21
CA VAL A 30 -3.07 -0.41 -1.78
C VAL A 30 -2.99 0.75 -2.74
N LEU A 31 -2.87 1.97 -2.22
CA LEU A 31 -2.74 3.17 -3.03
C LEU A 31 -1.76 4.15 -2.42
N THR A 32 -1.24 5.02 -3.27
CA THR A 32 -0.44 6.18 -2.87
C THR A 32 -1.33 7.41 -2.92
N ALA A 33 -1.47 8.08 -1.79
CA ALA A 33 -2.23 9.31 -1.63
C ALA A 33 -1.32 10.36 -1.00
N ASN A 34 -1.14 11.49 -1.68
CA ASN A 34 -0.18 12.53 -1.28
C ASN A 34 1.24 11.94 -1.17
N ASP A 35 1.81 11.95 0.04
CA ASP A 35 3.12 11.39 0.39
C ASP A 35 3.00 10.15 1.29
N SER A 36 1.80 9.55 1.34
CA SER A 36 1.48 8.39 2.17
C SER A 36 1.02 7.20 1.33
N VAL A 37 1.27 6.01 1.86
CA VAL A 37 0.69 4.76 1.34
C VAL A 37 -0.50 4.40 2.21
N ILE A 38 -1.63 4.10 1.59
CA ILE A 38 -2.87 3.70 2.26
C ILE A 38 -3.23 2.30 1.79
N ALA A 39 -3.52 1.40 2.73
CA ALA A 39 -3.83 0.01 2.46
C ALA A 39 -5.04 -0.45 3.27
N TRP A 40 -5.89 -1.26 2.65
CA TRP A 40 -6.99 -1.94 3.32
C TRP A 40 -7.40 -3.20 2.55
N GLY A 41 -8.02 -4.15 3.22
CA GLY A 41 -8.40 -5.42 2.62
C GLY A 41 -9.19 -6.33 3.57
N VAL A 42 -9.90 -7.28 2.99
CA VAL A 42 -10.70 -8.28 3.71
C VAL A 42 -9.96 -9.60 3.80
N SER A 43 -10.26 -10.39 4.83
CA SER A 43 -9.63 -11.69 5.05
C SER A 43 -9.82 -12.65 3.85
N PRO A 44 -8.82 -13.49 3.51
CA PRO A 44 -7.49 -13.56 4.11
C PRO A 44 -6.50 -12.59 3.46
N THR A 45 -5.67 -11.97 4.30
CA THR A 45 -4.48 -11.23 3.89
C THR A 45 -3.22 -12.01 4.30
N TYR A 46 -2.14 -11.83 3.56
CA TYR A 46 -0.87 -12.54 3.71
C TYR A 46 0.32 -11.61 3.99
N GLY A 47 0.05 -10.33 4.26
CA GLY A 47 1.06 -9.30 4.52
C GLY A 47 1.17 -8.24 3.41
N GLU A 48 0.38 -8.36 2.36
CA GLU A 48 0.36 -7.44 1.21
C GLU A 48 -0.12 -6.02 1.54
N LEU A 49 -0.73 -5.82 2.71
CA LEU A 49 -1.15 -4.48 3.19
C LEU A 49 0.01 -3.68 3.81
N ASP A 50 1.18 -4.31 4.02
CA ASP A 50 2.41 -3.68 4.51
C ASP A 50 2.29 -2.93 5.86
N THR A 51 1.30 -3.29 6.69
CA THR A 51 1.08 -2.64 8.00
C THR A 51 2.05 -3.07 9.10
N GLY A 52 3.10 -3.83 8.78
CA GLY A 52 4.08 -4.37 9.74
C GLY A 52 3.61 -5.59 10.54
N GLU A 53 2.30 -5.80 10.65
CA GLU A 53 1.69 -7.01 11.22
C GLU A 53 0.88 -7.75 10.16
N ILE A 54 0.82 -9.09 10.26
CA ILE A 54 -0.08 -9.92 9.45
C ILE A 54 -1.50 -9.78 10.02
N ALA A 55 -2.12 -8.63 9.75
CA ALA A 55 -3.48 -8.33 10.16
C ALA A 55 -4.46 -9.06 9.24
N LYS A 56 -5.25 -10.01 9.78
CA LYS A 56 -6.18 -10.84 9.00
C LYS A 56 -7.12 -10.03 8.08
N SER A 57 -7.53 -8.83 8.50
CA SER A 57 -8.33 -7.90 7.71
C SER A 57 -8.18 -6.48 8.21
N ILE A 58 -8.25 -5.51 7.30
CA ILE A 58 -8.31 -4.08 7.57
C ILE A 58 -9.48 -3.52 6.75
N VAL A 59 -10.62 -3.27 7.40
CA VAL A 59 -11.88 -2.95 6.69
C VAL A 59 -12.03 -1.49 6.25
N ARG A 60 -11.13 -0.61 6.67
CA ARG A 60 -11.12 0.83 6.34
C ARG A 60 -9.74 1.24 5.83
N PRO A 61 -9.65 2.24 4.93
CA PRO A 61 -8.37 2.80 4.50
C PRO A 61 -7.49 3.13 5.71
N LYS A 62 -6.31 2.52 5.79
CA LYS A 62 -5.35 2.73 6.88
C LYS A 62 -4.01 3.13 6.29
N GLU A 63 -3.40 4.15 6.88
CA GLU A 63 -2.06 4.59 6.51
C GLU A 63 -1.00 3.55 6.90
N VAL A 64 -0.08 3.30 5.98
CA VAL A 64 1.08 2.43 6.15
C VAL A 64 2.24 3.29 6.66
N THR A 65 2.35 3.40 7.99
CA THR A 65 3.35 4.24 8.66
C THR A 65 4.80 3.83 8.37
N LYS A 66 5.04 2.57 7.99
CA LYS A 66 6.38 2.09 7.62
C LYS A 66 6.97 2.88 6.45
N MET A 67 6.12 3.32 5.52
CA MET A 67 6.49 4.04 4.31
C MET A 67 6.52 5.56 4.47
N GLU A 68 6.32 6.09 5.68
CA GLU A 68 6.25 7.53 5.94
C GLU A 68 7.53 8.27 5.50
N GLY A 69 7.43 9.34 4.72
CA GLY A 69 8.62 10.05 4.22
C GLY A 69 9.40 9.33 3.12
N MET A 70 8.83 8.28 2.53
CA MET A 70 9.29 7.70 1.27
C MET A 70 8.43 8.22 0.11
N ASN A 71 9.05 8.62 -0.99
CA ASN A 71 8.31 9.04 -2.18
C ASN A 71 7.93 7.82 -3.02
N ILE A 72 6.77 7.22 -2.75
CA ILE A 72 6.26 6.11 -3.53
C ILE A 72 5.53 6.63 -4.78
N THR A 73 6.04 6.28 -5.95
CA THR A 73 5.57 6.77 -7.25
C THR A 73 4.60 5.82 -7.93
N GLN A 74 4.74 4.51 -7.69
CA GLN A 74 3.90 3.49 -8.30
C GLN A 74 3.64 2.33 -7.34
N VAL A 75 2.44 1.75 -7.45
CA VAL A 75 1.99 0.57 -6.71
C VAL A 75 1.52 -0.49 -7.69
N THR A 76 1.95 -1.73 -7.50
CA THR A 76 1.33 -2.89 -8.15
C THR A 76 1.14 -4.02 -7.16
N MET A 77 0.11 -4.81 -7.35
CA MET A 77 -0.22 -5.93 -6.49
C MET A 77 -0.32 -7.22 -7.30
N GLY A 78 0.24 -8.29 -6.74
CA GLY A 78 -0.03 -9.65 -7.16
C GLY A 78 -1.18 -10.26 -6.35
N PHE A 79 -1.21 -11.59 -6.31
CA PHE A 79 -2.22 -12.33 -5.55
C PHE A 79 -2.12 -12.08 -4.04
N SER A 80 -0.90 -12.07 -3.50
CA SER A 80 -0.61 -12.01 -2.06
C SER A 80 0.66 -11.23 -1.75
N HIS A 81 1.07 -10.34 -2.66
CA HIS A 81 2.25 -9.50 -2.50
C HIS A 81 2.01 -8.13 -3.13
N THR A 82 2.73 -7.14 -2.63
CA THR A 82 2.68 -5.75 -3.11
C THR A 82 4.09 -5.32 -3.48
N LEU A 83 4.21 -4.63 -4.61
CA LEU A 83 5.44 -4.00 -5.05
C LEU A 83 5.22 -2.49 -5.09
N LEU A 84 6.18 -1.77 -4.53
CA LEU A 84 6.17 -0.32 -4.43
C LEU A 84 7.42 0.21 -5.13
N LEU A 85 7.26 1.18 -6.01
CA LEU A 85 8.37 1.89 -6.63
C LEU A 85 8.62 3.18 -5.83
N CYS A 86 9.78 3.27 -5.20
CA CYS A 86 10.21 4.46 -4.49
C CYS A 86 11.18 5.27 -5.36
N ASP A 87 10.95 6.58 -5.48
CA ASP A 87 11.91 7.52 -6.04
C ASP A 87 12.93 7.90 -4.96
N ASP A 88 14.21 7.61 -5.22
CA ASP A 88 15.34 7.82 -4.32
C ASP A 88 16.08 9.14 -4.58
N SER A 89 15.43 10.11 -5.23
CA SER A 89 16.03 11.39 -5.59
C SER A 89 16.60 12.20 -4.41
N THR A 90 16.08 12.01 -3.19
CA THR A 90 16.55 12.72 -1.99
C THR A 90 17.40 11.83 -1.07
N GLU A 91 18.37 12.45 -0.39
CA GLU A 91 19.29 11.72 0.51
C GLU A 91 18.55 11.12 1.73
N GLU A 92 17.48 11.77 2.19
CA GLU A 92 16.64 11.26 3.28
C GLU A 92 15.97 9.94 2.89
N VAL A 93 15.46 9.86 1.65
CA VAL A 93 14.84 8.63 1.12
C VAL A 93 15.88 7.54 0.95
N LYS A 94 17.07 7.85 0.44
CA LYS A 94 18.17 6.87 0.31
C LYS A 94 18.58 6.29 1.66
N GLN A 95 18.72 7.12 2.69
CA GLN A 95 19.05 6.66 4.05
C GLN A 95 17.95 5.74 4.60
N LYS A 96 16.68 6.10 4.38
CA LYS A 96 15.55 5.28 4.82
C LYS A 96 15.46 3.95 4.06
N LEU A 97 15.69 3.96 2.75
CA LEU A 97 15.76 2.76 1.91
C LEU A 97 16.90 1.83 2.38
N ALA A 98 18.07 2.38 2.71
CA ALA A 98 19.21 1.62 3.20
C ALA A 98 18.99 1.03 4.61
N ALA A 99 18.15 1.67 5.43
CA ALA A 99 17.79 1.17 6.76
C ALA A 99 16.72 0.07 6.73
N MET A 100 16.04 -0.15 5.59
CA MET A 100 15.06 -1.21 5.47
C MET A 100 15.74 -2.59 5.41
N PRO A 101 15.09 -3.63 5.98
CA PRO A 101 15.64 -4.98 5.94
C PRO A 101 15.72 -5.49 4.51
N ALA A 102 16.91 -5.88 4.07
CA ALA A 102 17.09 -6.61 2.83
C ALA A 102 16.52 -8.02 2.99
N PHE A 103 15.69 -8.45 2.04
CA PHE A 103 15.17 -9.81 2.01
C PHE A 103 16.12 -10.69 1.18
N GLU A 104 16.71 -11.68 1.82
CA GLU A 104 17.50 -12.74 1.17
C GLU A 104 16.70 -14.05 1.23
N PRO A 105 16.29 -14.61 0.08
CA PRO A 105 15.42 -15.79 0.01
C PRO A 105 16.11 -17.11 0.33
#